data_AF-A0A8C3H5P5-F1
#
_entry.id   AF-A0A8C3H5P5-F1
#
_cell.length_a   1.000
_cell.length_b   1.000
_cell.length_c   1.000
_cell.angle_alpha   90.00
_cell.angle_beta   90.00
_cell.angle_gamma   90.00
#
_symmetry.space_group_name_H-M   'P 1'
#
loop_
_entity.id
_entity.type
_entity.pdbx_description
1 polymer ?
#
loop_
_entity_poly.entity_id
_entity_poly.type
_entity_poly.pdbx_seq_one_letter_code
_entity_poly.pdbx_strand_id
1 'polypeptide(L)'
;MPGPPGPPGRPGLVGPKGDSIVGPRGPPGLPGLPGSPGYGIVGPPGPPGPPGPPGPPAIYGSAAAVPGPPGPPGEPGLPGTRNLVTTFRNIDGMLQKVHLVAEGTLIYLSESSEVFIRVRGGWRRLQLGELIPIPADSPPPPAISGYGFQSLPALRPVSTINHGKPTLHLVALNLPLSGAMRADYQCFQQARAAGLMSTYRAFLSSHLQDLSTVVRKSDRYNLPIVNLKGEILFNNWESVFTGSGGQFNIQSPIYSFDGRNVMTDPSWPHKIIWHGSTANGIRLVSNYCEAWRTADMAVMGQASPLTTGKLLDQKPYSCSNKFIVLCIENSFVSGIRRK
;
A
#
# COMPACT_ATOMS: atom_id res chain seq x y z
N MET A 1 89.11 34.23 57.35
CA MET A 1 88.30 33.07 56.89
C MET A 1 86.85 33.34 57.25
N PRO A 2 85.94 33.50 56.27
CA PRO A 2 84.50 33.59 56.53
C PRO A 2 83.96 32.23 57.00
N GLY A 3 83.09 32.24 58.02
CA GLY A 3 82.54 31.03 58.65
C GLY A 3 81.64 30.21 57.71
N PRO A 4 81.45 28.91 57.99
CA PRO A 4 80.64 28.05 57.15
C PRO A 4 79.20 28.58 57.05
N PRO A 5 78.56 28.50 55.87
CA PRO A 5 77.17 28.94 55.69
C PRO A 5 76.24 28.30 56.73
N GLY A 6 75.30 29.10 57.24
CA GLY A 6 74.30 28.62 58.19
C GLY A 6 73.48 27.47 57.60
N PRO A 7 73.00 26.53 58.43
CA PRO A 7 72.24 25.39 57.94
C PRO A 7 70.96 25.87 57.21
N PRO A 8 70.53 25.17 56.14
CA PRO A 8 69.34 25.55 55.39
C PRO A 8 68.11 25.68 56.29
N GLY A 9 67.29 26.70 56.02
CA GLY A 9 66.02 26.91 56.72
C GLY A 9 65.12 25.68 56.65
N ARG A 10 64.39 25.41 57.73
CA ARG A 10 63.48 24.26 57.80
C ARG A 10 62.41 24.38 56.69
N PRO A 11 62.04 23.28 56.02
CA PRO A 11 60.97 23.30 55.02
C PRO A 11 59.68 23.90 55.58
N GLY A 12 59.00 24.71 54.77
CA GLY A 12 57.70 25.30 55.13
C GLY A 12 56.64 24.23 55.39
N LEU A 13 55.67 24.55 56.25
CA LEU A 13 54.54 23.67 56.57
C LEU A 13 53.72 23.36 55.31
N VAL A 14 53.36 22.08 55.13
CA VAL A 14 52.51 21.61 54.03
C VAL A 14 51.15 22.30 54.11
N GLY A 15 50.72 22.95 53.02
CA GLY A 15 49.42 23.62 52.93
C GLY A 15 48.25 22.63 53.06
N PRO A 16 47.08 23.07 53.54
CA PRO A 16 45.92 22.20 53.71
C PRO A 16 45.46 21.62 52.38
N LYS A 17 45.02 20.36 52.42
CA LYS A 17 44.49 19.61 51.27
C LYS A 17 43.25 20.33 50.71
N GLY A 18 43.26 20.63 49.41
CA GLY A 18 42.14 21.28 48.75
C GLY A 18 40.89 20.41 48.75
N ASP A 19 39.78 20.94 49.25
CA ASP A 19 38.48 20.29 49.20
C ASP A 19 37.99 20.20 47.75
N SER A 20 37.76 18.97 47.30
CA SER A 20 37.19 18.70 45.97
C SER A 20 35.71 19.04 46.00
N ILE A 21 35.36 20.24 45.52
CA ILE A 21 34.00 20.63 45.18
C ILE A 21 33.51 19.83 43.96
N VAL A 22 33.12 18.57 44.17
CA VAL A 22 32.24 17.88 43.22
C VAL A 22 30.86 18.52 43.39
N GLY A 23 30.48 19.35 42.41
CA GLY A 23 29.15 19.95 42.39
C GLY A 23 28.06 18.87 42.39
N PRO A 24 26.87 19.16 42.96
CA PRO A 24 25.78 18.21 42.98
C PRO A 24 25.45 17.74 41.55
N ARG A 25 25.17 16.44 41.40
CA ARG A 25 24.72 15.85 40.13
C ARG A 25 23.51 16.66 39.63
N GLY A 26 23.56 17.11 38.37
CA GLY A 26 22.46 17.85 37.75
C GLY A 26 21.15 17.06 37.84
N PRO A 27 19.99 17.74 37.93
CA PRO A 27 18.70 17.08 37.96
C PRO A 27 18.49 16.20 36.72
N PRO A 28 17.72 15.09 36.83
CA PRO A 28 17.33 14.30 35.67
C PRO A 28 16.73 15.19 34.58
N GLY A 29 17.05 14.88 33.31
CA GLY A 29 16.45 15.59 32.17
C GLY A 29 14.93 15.50 32.22
N LEU A 30 14.26 16.58 31.79
CA LEU A 30 12.80 16.60 31.69
C LEU A 30 12.32 15.45 30.79
N PRO A 31 11.19 14.79 31.12
CA PRO A 31 10.56 13.83 30.22
C PRO A 31 10.37 14.44 28.83
N GLY A 32 10.60 13.64 27.78
CA GLY A 32 10.38 14.08 26.41
C GLY A 32 8.94 14.55 26.22
N LEU A 33 8.76 15.61 25.43
CA LEU A 33 7.44 16.12 25.09
C LEU A 33 6.58 15.00 24.47
N PRO A 34 5.29 14.88 24.84
CA PRO A 34 4.37 13.98 24.16
C PRO A 34 4.40 14.22 22.65
N GLY A 35 4.41 13.15 21.85
CA GLY A 35 4.32 13.25 20.40
C GLY A 35 3.08 14.03 19.97
N SER A 36 3.18 14.82 18.90
CA SER A 36 2.06 15.57 18.34
C SER A 36 0.87 14.64 18.03
N PRO A 37 -0.36 15.00 18.42
CA PRO A 37 -1.56 14.22 18.05
C PRO A 37 -1.64 14.01 16.54
N GLY A 38 -1.90 12.77 16.11
CA GLY A 38 -2.11 12.48 14.71
C GLY A 38 -3.30 13.26 14.17
N TYR A 39 -3.11 13.97 13.05
CA TYR A 39 -4.17 14.68 12.34
C TYR A 39 -5.13 13.67 11.67
N GLY A 40 -6.07 13.15 12.43
CA GLY A 40 -7.34 12.65 11.91
C GLY A 40 -8.35 13.77 11.96
N ILE A 41 -8.75 14.32 10.81
CA ILE A 41 -9.86 15.28 10.76
C ILE A 41 -11.12 14.49 11.08
N VAL A 42 -11.57 14.55 12.34
CA VAL A 42 -12.90 14.05 12.73
C VAL A 42 -13.92 14.87 11.94
N GLY A 43 -14.82 14.21 11.21
CA GLY A 43 -15.88 14.90 10.49
C GLY A 43 -16.69 15.79 11.45
N PRO A 44 -17.25 16.92 10.99
CA PRO A 44 -18.07 17.76 11.85
C PRO A 44 -19.23 16.91 12.43
N PRO A 45 -19.62 17.12 13.70
CA PRO A 45 -20.81 16.51 14.26
C PRO A 45 -22.01 16.70 13.32
N GLY A 46 -22.86 15.68 13.20
CA GLY A 46 -24.10 15.81 12.45
C GLY A 46 -24.98 16.94 13.00
N PRO A 47 -25.89 17.51 12.18
CA PRO A 47 -26.85 18.50 12.68
C PRO A 47 -27.72 17.90 13.80
N PRO A 48 -28.19 18.70 14.78
CA PRO A 48 -29.15 18.26 15.77
C PRO A 48 -30.36 17.60 15.10
N GLY A 49 -30.88 16.54 15.72
CA GLY A 49 -32.11 15.90 15.25
C GLY A 49 -33.29 16.90 15.25
N PRO A 50 -34.32 16.68 14.42
CA PRO A 50 -35.52 17.49 14.44
C PRO A 50 -36.19 17.42 15.83
N PRO A 51 -36.89 18.49 16.28
CA PRO A 51 -37.69 18.45 17.50
C PRO A 51 -38.66 17.27 17.49
N GLY A 52 -38.84 16.64 18.64
CA GLY A 52 -39.83 15.58 18.79
C GLY A 52 -41.25 16.08 18.44
N PRO A 53 -42.14 15.20 17.99
CA PRO A 53 -43.53 15.57 17.75
C PRO A 53 -44.16 16.11 19.05
N PRO A 54 -45.10 17.09 18.96
CA PRO A 54 -45.85 17.54 20.12
C PRO A 54 -46.50 16.37 20.85
N GLY A 55 -46.47 16.40 22.18
CA GLY A 55 -47.14 15.40 23.00
C GLY A 55 -48.65 15.36 22.72
N PRO A 56 -49.31 14.21 22.93
CA PRO A 56 -50.75 14.12 22.83
C PRO A 56 -51.44 15.10 23.81
N PRO A 57 -52.64 15.62 23.49
CA PRO A 57 -53.38 16.52 24.38
C PRO A 57 -53.64 15.86 25.75
N ALA A 58 -53.50 16.65 26.83
CA ALA A 58 -53.67 16.15 28.19
C ALA A 58 -55.13 15.74 28.47
N ILE A 59 -55.33 14.48 28.87
CA ILE A 59 -56.54 14.06 29.59
C ILE A 59 -56.32 14.42 31.06
N TYR A 60 -57.31 15.08 31.66
CA TYR A 60 -57.31 15.57 33.03
C TYR A 60 -56.86 14.51 34.05
N GLY A 61 -55.93 14.89 34.92
CA GLY A 61 -55.64 14.18 36.18
C GLY A 61 -54.19 13.76 36.34
N SER A 62 -53.44 14.55 37.13
CA SER A 62 -52.27 14.13 37.93
C SER A 62 -51.12 13.38 37.23
N ALA A 63 -50.11 14.13 36.78
CA ALA A 63 -48.68 13.88 37.01
C ALA A 63 -47.85 14.90 36.21
N ALA A 64 -46.77 15.40 36.79
CA ALA A 64 -45.82 16.27 36.10
C ALA A 64 -45.32 15.61 34.80
N ALA A 65 -45.32 16.36 33.71
CA ALA A 65 -44.78 15.91 32.42
C ALA A 65 -43.27 15.67 32.55
N VAL A 66 -42.87 14.41 32.71
CA VAL A 66 -41.47 14.00 32.70
C VAL A 66 -40.93 14.21 31.27
N PRO A 67 -39.84 14.97 31.08
CA PRO A 67 -39.18 15.05 29.78
C PRO A 67 -38.85 13.64 29.27
N GLY A 68 -39.21 13.35 28.02
CA GLY A 68 -38.86 12.08 27.39
C GLY A 68 -37.35 11.86 27.40
N PRO A 69 -36.88 10.60 27.42
CA PRO A 69 -35.46 10.30 27.38
C PRO A 69 -34.80 10.90 26.13
N PRO A 70 -33.49 11.27 26.20
CA PRO A 70 -32.73 11.70 25.04
C PRO A 70 -32.87 10.69 23.89
N GLY A 71 -33.06 11.19 22.66
CA GLY A 71 -33.08 10.33 21.48
C GLY A 71 -31.76 9.54 21.33
N PRO A 72 -31.78 8.38 20.66
CA PRO A 72 -30.57 7.59 20.44
C PRO A 72 -29.53 8.39 19.63
N PRO A 73 -28.22 8.13 19.81
CA PRO A 73 -27.18 8.70 18.96
C PRO A 73 -27.47 8.44 17.49
N GLY A 74 -27.26 9.45 16.64
CA GLY A 74 -27.41 9.29 15.19
C GLY A 74 -26.47 8.22 14.64
N GLU A 75 -26.88 7.55 13.56
CA GLU A 75 -26.06 6.51 12.94
C GLU A 75 -24.69 7.07 12.46
N PRO A 76 -23.60 6.30 12.57
CA PRO A 76 -22.32 6.67 12.01
C PRO A 76 -22.44 6.97 10.51
N GLY A 77 -21.87 8.09 10.06
CA GLY A 77 -21.85 8.43 8.64
C GLY A 77 -21.19 7.32 7.81
N LEU A 78 -21.80 6.99 6.66
CA LEU A 78 -21.28 5.98 5.74
C LEU A 78 -19.82 6.29 5.33
N PRO A 79 -18.91 5.30 5.33
CA PRO A 79 -17.54 5.51 4.87
C PRO A 79 -17.52 5.95 3.40
N GLY A 80 -16.95 7.14 3.16
CA GLY A 80 -16.85 7.73 1.82
C GLY A 80 -15.94 6.92 0.91
N THR A 81 -16.51 6.08 0.07
CA THR A 81 -15.79 5.42 -1.04
C THR A 81 -15.60 6.46 -2.15
N ARG A 82 -14.51 7.22 -2.09
CA ARG A 82 -14.22 8.28 -3.08
C ARG A 82 -13.68 7.68 -4.37
N ASN A 83 -14.57 7.21 -5.25
CA ASN A 83 -14.25 7.11 -6.68
C ASN A 83 -14.14 8.54 -7.22
N LEU A 84 -12.92 9.02 -7.45
CA LEU A 84 -12.67 10.42 -7.86
C LEU A 84 -13.18 10.74 -9.28
N VAL A 85 -13.43 9.72 -10.12
CA VAL A 85 -13.96 9.88 -11.48
C VAL A 85 -15.09 8.86 -11.73
N THR A 86 -16.20 9.30 -12.33
CA THR A 86 -17.35 8.47 -12.72
C THR A 86 -17.73 8.74 -14.18
N THR A 87 -18.19 7.72 -14.91
CA THR A 87 -18.61 7.87 -16.32
C THR A 87 -20.11 7.65 -16.45
N PHE A 88 -20.78 8.57 -17.13
CA PHE A 88 -22.19 8.45 -17.52
C PHE A 88 -22.31 8.51 -19.04
N ARG A 89 -23.39 7.93 -19.56
CA ARG A 89 -23.67 7.95 -21.00
C ARG A 89 -24.00 9.37 -21.48
N ASN A 90 -24.90 10.03 -20.76
CA ASN A 90 -25.44 11.37 -21.05
C ASN A 90 -25.85 12.11 -19.76
N ILE A 91 -26.33 13.34 -19.92
CA ILE A 91 -26.73 14.21 -18.81
C ILE A 91 -27.92 13.64 -18.02
N ASP A 92 -28.88 12.97 -18.67
CA ASP A 92 -30.02 12.36 -18.00
C ASP A 92 -29.59 11.23 -17.06
N GLY A 93 -28.67 10.37 -17.52
CA GLY A 93 -28.10 9.30 -16.70
C GLY A 93 -27.30 9.83 -15.51
N MET A 94 -26.65 10.99 -15.67
CA MET A 94 -26.00 11.71 -14.58
C MET A 94 -27.03 12.28 -13.59
N LEU A 95 -28.09 12.94 -14.08
CA LEU A 95 -29.13 13.57 -13.27
C LEU A 95 -29.95 12.55 -12.46
N GLN A 96 -30.24 11.38 -13.02
CA GLN A 96 -30.92 10.30 -12.30
C GLN A 96 -30.11 9.75 -11.11
N LYS A 97 -28.78 9.89 -11.15
CA LYS A 97 -27.87 9.38 -10.11
C LYS A 97 -27.18 10.48 -9.30
N VAL A 98 -27.72 11.71 -9.29
CA VAL A 98 -27.18 12.87 -8.58
C VAL A 98 -26.86 12.57 -7.11
N HIS A 99 -27.76 11.87 -6.41
CA HIS A 99 -27.63 11.55 -4.99
C HIS A 99 -26.50 10.55 -4.68
N LEU A 100 -26.07 9.80 -5.68
CA LEU A 100 -25.01 8.78 -5.56
C LEU A 100 -23.61 9.37 -5.77
N VAL A 101 -23.51 10.62 -6.25
CA VAL A 101 -22.25 11.27 -6.58
C VAL A 101 -21.86 12.26 -5.49
N ALA A 102 -20.75 11.98 -4.83
CA ALA A 102 -20.18 12.85 -3.81
C ALA A 102 -19.60 14.15 -4.39
N GLU A 103 -19.66 15.24 -3.63
CA GLU A 103 -18.98 16.49 -3.96
C GLU A 103 -17.47 16.25 -4.20
N GLY A 104 -16.91 16.91 -5.20
CA GLY A 104 -15.53 16.73 -5.66
C GLY A 104 -15.33 15.61 -6.69
N THR A 105 -16.36 14.83 -7.04
CA THR A 105 -16.25 13.79 -8.09
C THR A 105 -16.20 14.42 -9.48
N LEU A 106 -15.25 13.98 -10.31
CA LEU A 106 -15.22 14.28 -11.74
C LEU A 106 -16.14 13.32 -12.50
N ILE A 107 -16.90 13.85 -13.45
CA ILE A 107 -17.82 13.10 -14.28
C ILE A 107 -17.41 13.25 -15.73
N TYR A 108 -17.30 12.14 -16.45
CA TYR A 108 -17.13 12.13 -17.90
C TYR A 108 -18.43 11.65 -18.58
N LEU A 109 -18.94 12.42 -19.54
CA LEU A 109 -20.05 12.02 -20.39
C LEU A 109 -19.52 11.40 -21.68
N SER A 110 -19.79 10.12 -21.91
CA SER A 110 -19.20 9.39 -23.04
C SER A 110 -19.77 9.81 -24.40
N GLU A 111 -21.03 10.26 -24.46
CA GLU A 111 -21.65 10.67 -25.74
C GLU A 111 -21.18 12.06 -26.22
N SER A 112 -21.00 13.01 -25.30
CA SER A 112 -20.61 14.38 -25.64
C SER A 112 -19.12 14.69 -25.41
N SER A 113 -18.38 13.75 -24.82
CA SER A 113 -17.00 13.95 -24.35
C SER A 113 -16.83 15.14 -23.40
N GLU A 114 -17.89 15.50 -22.67
CA GLU A 114 -17.85 16.59 -21.70
C GLU A 114 -17.43 16.10 -20.33
N VAL A 115 -16.72 16.95 -19.58
CA VAL A 115 -16.34 16.68 -18.19
C VAL A 115 -17.03 17.67 -17.27
N PHE A 116 -17.57 17.18 -16.16
CA PHE A 116 -18.18 17.98 -15.10
C PHE A 116 -17.50 17.69 -13.77
N ILE A 117 -17.56 18.63 -12.83
CA ILE A 117 -17.20 18.40 -11.43
C ILE A 117 -18.42 18.63 -10.54
N ARG A 118 -18.68 17.70 -9.61
CA ARG A 118 -19.70 17.87 -8.56
C ARG A 118 -19.24 18.96 -7.59
N VAL A 119 -20.00 20.04 -7.51
CA VAL A 119 -19.76 21.14 -6.55
C VAL A 119 -20.96 21.29 -5.62
N ARG A 120 -20.82 21.96 -4.49
CA ARG A 120 -21.95 22.24 -3.61
C ARG A 120 -23.09 22.92 -4.38
N GLY A 121 -24.29 22.32 -4.33
CA GLY A 121 -25.47 22.82 -5.04
C GLY A 121 -25.58 22.49 -6.54
N GLY A 122 -24.64 21.76 -7.15
CA GLY A 122 -24.81 21.30 -8.54
C GLY A 122 -23.56 20.77 -9.22
N TRP A 123 -23.41 21.14 -10.50
CA TRP A 123 -22.38 20.66 -11.42
C TRP A 123 -21.71 21.83 -12.11
N ARG A 124 -20.39 21.78 -12.29
CA ARG A 124 -19.66 22.75 -13.11
C ARG A 124 -19.01 22.04 -14.28
N ARG A 125 -19.30 22.50 -15.50
CA ARG A 125 -18.68 21.99 -16.73
C ARG A 125 -17.22 22.44 -16.80
N LEU A 126 -16.32 21.52 -17.11
CA LEU A 126 -14.92 21.80 -17.41
C LEU A 126 -14.75 21.87 -18.93
N GLN A 127 -14.10 22.92 -19.41
CA GLN A 127 -13.73 23.05 -20.81
C GLN A 127 -12.49 22.19 -21.08
N LEU A 128 -12.59 21.29 -22.05
CA LEU A 128 -11.47 20.48 -22.52
C LEU A 128 -10.79 21.18 -23.69
N GLY A 129 -9.46 21.02 -23.79
CA GLY A 129 -8.69 21.49 -24.94
C GLY A 129 -8.87 20.60 -26.17
N GLU A 130 -8.02 20.80 -27.17
CA GLU A 130 -8.02 20.00 -28.38
C GLU A 130 -7.77 18.51 -28.10
N LEU A 131 -8.46 17.65 -28.85
CA LEU A 131 -8.27 16.21 -28.78
C LEU A 131 -6.89 15.86 -29.37
N ILE A 132 -6.03 15.26 -28.55
CA ILE A 132 -4.80 14.64 -29.04
C ILE A 132 -5.18 13.30 -29.69
N PRO A 133 -5.08 13.16 -31.02
CA PRO A 133 -5.48 11.93 -31.68
C PRO A 133 -4.53 10.80 -31.30
N ILE A 134 -5.09 9.61 -31.08
CA ILE A 134 -4.30 8.39 -30.93
C ILE A 134 -3.74 8.06 -32.32
N PRO A 135 -2.42 7.82 -32.48
CA PRO A 135 -1.84 7.45 -33.77
C PRO A 135 -2.53 6.23 -34.39
N ALA A 136 -2.80 6.23 -35.70
CA ALA A 136 -3.53 5.15 -36.38
C ALA A 136 -2.85 3.77 -36.27
N ASP A 137 -1.52 3.75 -36.08
CA ASP A 137 -0.72 2.53 -35.84
C ASP A 137 -0.76 2.06 -34.38
N SER A 138 -1.50 2.75 -33.51
CA SER A 138 -1.68 2.31 -32.13
C SER A 138 -2.58 1.06 -32.13
N PRO A 139 -2.14 -0.05 -31.53
CA PRO A 139 -2.99 -1.23 -31.43
C PRO A 139 -4.29 -0.84 -30.70
N PRO A 140 -5.46 -1.31 -31.16
CA PRO A 140 -6.72 -0.96 -30.51
C PRO A 140 -6.66 -1.34 -29.03
N PRO A 141 -7.22 -0.52 -28.13
CA PRO A 141 -7.37 -0.93 -26.74
C PRO A 141 -8.12 -2.28 -26.73
N PRO A 142 -7.68 -3.25 -25.91
CA PRO A 142 -8.23 -4.59 -25.94
C PRO A 142 -9.75 -4.52 -25.79
N ALA A 143 -10.47 -4.98 -26.81
CA ALA A 143 -11.92 -4.95 -26.83
C ALA A 143 -12.44 -5.75 -25.63
N ILE A 144 -13.14 -5.08 -24.71
CA ILE A 144 -14.09 -5.77 -23.84
C ILE A 144 -15.29 -6.07 -24.73
N SER A 145 -15.27 -7.21 -25.45
CA SER A 145 -16.41 -7.65 -26.25
C SER A 145 -16.63 -9.13 -26.07
N GLY A 146 -17.86 -9.45 -25.65
CA GLY A 146 -18.36 -10.80 -25.49
C GLY A 146 -18.70 -11.45 -26.83
N TYR A 147 -18.71 -12.78 -26.76
CA TYR A 147 -19.24 -13.77 -27.71
C TYR A 147 -18.49 -13.98 -29.04
N GLY A 148 -18.03 -15.22 -29.22
CA GLY A 148 -17.47 -15.75 -30.46
C GLY A 148 -16.49 -16.90 -30.24
N PHE A 149 -16.96 -18.03 -29.71
CA PHE A 149 -16.17 -19.26 -29.58
C PHE A 149 -15.84 -19.84 -30.96
N GLN A 150 -14.55 -19.93 -31.30
CA GLN A 150 -14.05 -21.01 -32.15
C GLN A 150 -13.14 -21.90 -31.29
N SER A 151 -13.59 -23.14 -31.11
CA SER A 151 -12.93 -24.17 -30.32
C SER A 151 -11.69 -24.70 -31.05
N LEU A 152 -10.51 -24.30 -30.59
CA LEU A 152 -9.29 -25.10 -30.74
C LEU A 152 -9.19 -26.07 -29.54
N PRO A 153 -8.56 -27.25 -29.72
CA PRO A 153 -8.69 -28.36 -28.78
C PRO A 153 -8.19 -27.96 -27.40
N ALA A 154 -9.00 -28.26 -26.40
CA ALA A 154 -8.72 -27.99 -25.00
C ALA A 154 -7.40 -28.65 -24.58
N LEU A 155 -6.33 -27.86 -24.49
CA LEU A 155 -5.29 -28.12 -23.51
C LEU A 155 -5.97 -27.97 -22.15
N ARG A 156 -6.07 -29.09 -21.44
CA ARG A 156 -6.72 -29.19 -20.13
C ARG A 156 -6.26 -28.03 -19.26
N PRO A 157 -7.17 -27.17 -18.78
CA PRO A 157 -6.80 -26.23 -17.74
C PRO A 157 -6.40 -27.07 -16.53
N VAL A 158 -5.21 -26.83 -15.99
CA VAL A 158 -4.90 -27.24 -14.62
C VAL A 158 -5.79 -26.38 -13.73
N SER A 159 -7.02 -26.85 -13.55
CA SER A 159 -7.98 -26.29 -12.63
C SER A 159 -7.53 -26.65 -11.22
N THR A 160 -6.68 -25.81 -10.63
CA THR A 160 -6.57 -25.72 -9.17
C THR A 160 -7.81 -24.99 -8.66
N ILE A 161 -8.94 -25.68 -8.73
CA ILE A 161 -10.14 -25.31 -7.99
C ILE A 161 -9.85 -25.63 -6.52
N ASN A 162 -9.32 -24.65 -5.79
CA ASN A 162 -9.53 -24.61 -4.36
C ASN A 162 -10.83 -23.83 -4.10
N HIS A 163 -11.94 -24.55 -4.16
CA HIS A 163 -13.19 -24.09 -3.57
C HIS A 163 -12.98 -23.90 -2.07
N GLY A 164 -13.02 -22.66 -1.59
CA GLY A 164 -13.38 -22.42 -0.18
C GLY A 164 -12.94 -21.11 0.46
N LYS A 165 -11.81 -20.49 0.07
CA LYS A 165 -11.33 -19.27 0.76
C LYS A 165 -10.71 -18.27 -0.21
N PRO A 166 -11.07 -16.97 -0.11
CA PRO A 166 -10.42 -15.93 -0.89
C PRO A 166 -8.96 -15.80 -0.45
N THR A 167 -8.04 -15.72 -1.41
CA THR A 167 -6.59 -15.63 -1.19
C THR A 167 -5.96 -14.69 -2.20
N LEU A 168 -4.72 -14.25 -1.96
CA LEU A 168 -3.92 -13.49 -2.91
C LEU A 168 -2.70 -14.30 -3.33
N HIS A 169 -2.48 -14.46 -4.63
CA HIS A 169 -1.34 -15.23 -5.12
C HIS A 169 -0.10 -14.34 -5.30
N LEU A 170 1.03 -14.78 -4.75
CA LEU A 170 2.36 -14.24 -4.97
C LEU A 170 3.16 -15.21 -5.85
N VAL A 171 3.49 -14.74 -7.05
CA VAL A 171 4.06 -15.58 -8.13
C VAL A 171 5.24 -14.85 -8.75
N ALA A 172 6.30 -15.56 -9.14
CA ALA A 172 7.44 -14.94 -9.82
C ALA A 172 7.23 -14.79 -11.33
N LEU A 173 7.87 -13.79 -11.94
CA LEU A 173 8.09 -13.80 -13.39
C LEU A 173 8.96 -14.98 -13.78
N ASN A 174 8.79 -15.48 -15.01
CA ASN A 174 9.46 -16.65 -15.58
C ASN A 174 10.97 -16.46 -15.86
N LEU A 175 11.51 -15.25 -15.75
CA LEU A 175 12.94 -14.99 -15.92
C LEU A 175 13.40 -13.89 -14.95
N PRO A 176 14.67 -13.91 -14.51
CA PRO A 176 15.24 -12.82 -13.73
C PRO A 176 15.41 -11.55 -14.58
N LEU A 177 15.15 -10.39 -13.98
CA LEU A 177 15.21 -9.08 -14.64
C LEU A 177 16.25 -8.15 -14.00
N SER A 178 16.84 -7.30 -14.82
CA SER A 178 17.64 -6.15 -14.39
C SER A 178 16.78 -5.01 -13.85
N GLY A 179 17.43 -3.98 -13.34
CA GLY A 179 16.78 -2.75 -12.88
C GLY A 179 16.00 -2.02 -13.97
N ALA A 180 16.34 -2.14 -15.25
CA ALA A 180 15.55 -1.61 -16.36
C ALA A 180 14.43 -2.59 -16.74
N MET A 181 13.21 -2.35 -16.28
CA MET A 181 12.09 -3.28 -16.50
C MET A 181 10.72 -2.62 -16.55
N ARG A 182 9.84 -3.20 -17.37
CA ARG A 182 8.39 -2.90 -17.40
C ARG A 182 7.62 -3.92 -16.57
N ALA A 183 7.88 -3.95 -15.26
CA ALA A 183 7.49 -5.05 -14.37
C ALA A 183 5.97 -5.33 -14.35
N ASP A 184 5.13 -4.31 -14.17
CA ASP A 184 3.66 -4.45 -14.16
C ASP A 184 3.13 -5.07 -15.47
N TYR A 185 3.70 -4.65 -16.61
CA TYR A 185 3.33 -5.20 -17.92
C TYR A 185 3.71 -6.69 -18.05
N GLN A 186 4.91 -7.07 -17.58
CA GLN A 186 5.32 -8.47 -17.60
C GLN A 186 4.49 -9.35 -16.67
N CYS A 187 4.14 -8.87 -15.47
CA CYS A 187 3.24 -9.59 -14.56
C CYS A 187 1.88 -9.83 -15.22
N PHE A 188 1.31 -8.81 -15.84
CA PHE A 188 0.05 -8.94 -16.58
C PHE A 188 0.15 -9.95 -17.73
N GLN A 189 1.17 -9.82 -18.59
CA GLN A 189 1.32 -10.67 -19.77
C GLN A 189 1.51 -12.15 -19.39
N GLN A 190 2.38 -12.44 -18.42
CA GLN A 190 2.68 -13.82 -18.02
C GLN A 190 1.54 -14.46 -17.23
N ALA A 191 0.84 -13.70 -16.38
CA ALA A 191 -0.37 -14.18 -15.73
C ALA A 191 -1.43 -14.63 -16.75
N ARG A 192 -1.66 -13.82 -17.80
CA ARG A 192 -2.60 -14.16 -18.89
C ARG A 192 -2.16 -15.39 -19.67
N ALA A 193 -0.87 -15.50 -19.99
CA ALA A 193 -0.30 -16.67 -20.66
C ALA A 193 -0.46 -17.96 -19.83
N ALA A 194 -0.39 -17.86 -18.50
CA ALA A 194 -0.66 -18.95 -17.56
C ALA A 194 -2.16 -19.22 -17.32
N GLY A 195 -3.06 -18.53 -18.02
CA GLY A 195 -4.51 -18.69 -17.87
C GLY A 195 -5.10 -18.07 -16.59
N LEU A 196 -4.34 -17.24 -15.87
CA LEU A 196 -4.80 -16.58 -14.65
C LEU A 196 -5.61 -15.33 -15.01
N MET A 197 -6.84 -15.26 -14.51
CA MET A 197 -7.81 -14.20 -14.86
C MET A 197 -7.77 -13.00 -13.90
N SER A 198 -7.15 -13.14 -12.73
CA SER A 198 -6.94 -12.06 -11.77
C SER A 198 -5.99 -10.97 -12.29
N THR A 199 -5.92 -9.84 -11.57
CA THR A 199 -5.04 -8.73 -11.92
C THR A 199 -3.76 -8.81 -11.10
N TYR A 200 -2.63 -9.05 -11.78
CA TYR A 200 -1.32 -9.11 -11.16
C TYR A 200 -0.57 -7.80 -11.33
N ARG A 201 0.11 -7.38 -10.27
CA ARG A 201 1.01 -6.21 -10.25
C ARG A 201 2.37 -6.61 -9.70
N ALA A 202 3.41 -5.89 -10.09
CA ALA A 202 4.76 -6.13 -9.60
C ALA A 202 4.82 -5.87 -8.09
N PHE A 203 5.48 -6.78 -7.37
CA PHE A 203 5.84 -6.63 -5.97
C PHE A 203 7.07 -5.71 -5.86
N LEU A 204 6.91 -4.46 -6.26
CA LEU A 204 7.95 -3.44 -6.24
C LEU A 204 7.37 -2.11 -5.76
N SER A 205 8.19 -1.31 -5.08
CA SER A 205 7.93 0.12 -5.00
C SER A 205 8.16 0.77 -6.37
N SER A 206 7.39 1.79 -6.73
CA SER A 206 7.53 2.55 -7.97
C SER A 206 7.68 4.05 -7.72
N HIS A 207 7.75 4.86 -8.78
CA HIS A 207 7.91 6.30 -8.69
C HIS A 207 6.85 6.98 -7.80
N LEU A 208 5.59 6.54 -7.94
CA LEU A 208 4.43 7.14 -7.26
C LEU A 208 3.74 6.19 -6.27
N GLN A 209 4.30 5.01 -6.04
CA GLN A 209 3.62 3.99 -5.25
C GLN A 209 4.57 3.27 -4.30
N ASP A 210 4.18 3.22 -3.03
CA ASP A 210 4.82 2.39 -2.01
C ASP A 210 4.37 0.94 -2.19
N LEU A 211 5.29 -0.01 -1.99
CA LEU A 211 5.01 -1.43 -2.15
C LEU A 211 3.83 -1.85 -1.29
N SER A 212 3.77 -1.43 -0.03
CA SER A 212 2.67 -1.74 0.90
C SER A 212 1.29 -1.29 0.41
N THR A 213 1.22 -0.41 -0.59
CA THR A 213 -0.02 0.09 -1.17
C THR A 213 -0.47 -0.60 -2.45
N VAL A 214 0.31 -1.55 -2.99
CA VAL A 214 0.01 -2.26 -4.25
C VAL A 214 -1.29 -3.04 -4.17
N VAL A 215 -1.54 -3.72 -3.06
CA VAL A 215 -2.80 -4.44 -2.79
C VAL A 215 -3.88 -3.46 -2.32
N ARG A 216 -5.12 -3.66 -2.78
CA ARG A 216 -6.27 -2.84 -2.37
C ARG A 216 -6.50 -2.92 -0.87
N LYS A 217 -6.82 -1.78 -0.24
CA LYS A 217 -6.99 -1.66 1.22
C LYS A 217 -7.97 -2.67 1.82
N SER A 218 -9.06 -3.01 1.11
CA SER A 218 -10.07 -3.99 1.55
C SER A 218 -9.52 -5.40 1.74
N ASP A 219 -8.45 -5.74 1.01
CA ASP A 219 -7.99 -7.11 0.84
C ASP A 219 -6.74 -7.39 1.70
N ARG A 220 -6.19 -6.38 2.38
CA ARG A 220 -4.89 -6.46 3.05
C ARG A 220 -4.87 -7.26 4.35
N TYR A 221 -6.00 -7.33 5.06
CA TYR A 221 -6.06 -7.92 6.41
C TYR A 221 -6.66 -9.32 6.42
N ASN A 222 -7.56 -9.61 5.48
CA ASN A 222 -8.44 -10.79 5.56
C ASN A 222 -8.07 -11.91 4.59
N LEU A 223 -7.13 -11.66 3.67
CA LEU A 223 -6.74 -12.62 2.65
C LEU A 223 -5.32 -13.11 2.90
N PRO A 224 -5.09 -14.43 3.04
CA PRO A 224 -3.75 -14.98 3.11
C PRO A 224 -3.06 -14.85 1.76
N ILE A 225 -1.73 -14.70 1.80
CA ILE A 225 -0.89 -14.72 0.62
C ILE A 225 -0.42 -16.14 0.41
N VAL A 226 -0.67 -16.67 -0.78
CA VAL A 226 -0.32 -18.03 -1.18
C VAL A 226 0.63 -18.03 -2.37
N ASN A 227 1.36 -19.11 -2.59
CA ASN A 227 2.10 -19.32 -3.84
C ASN A 227 1.15 -19.77 -4.97
N LEU A 228 1.69 -20.02 -6.17
CA LEU A 228 0.91 -20.45 -7.34
C LEU A 228 0.08 -21.73 -7.10
N LYS A 229 0.51 -22.62 -6.18
CA LYS A 229 -0.18 -23.88 -5.86
C LYS A 229 -1.19 -23.74 -4.71
N GLY A 230 -1.35 -22.53 -4.15
CA GLY A 230 -2.27 -22.28 -3.04
C GLY A 230 -1.69 -22.57 -1.65
N GLU A 231 -0.38 -22.81 -1.54
CA GLU A 231 0.28 -23.00 -0.24
C GLU A 231 0.55 -21.65 0.41
N ILE A 232 0.24 -21.51 1.71
CA ILE A 232 0.34 -20.23 2.42
C ILE A 232 1.81 -19.82 2.59
N LEU A 233 2.10 -18.58 2.19
CA LEU A 233 3.38 -17.89 2.43
C LEU A 233 3.27 -16.89 3.59
N PHE A 234 2.17 -16.15 3.66
CA PHE A 234 1.91 -15.17 4.71
C PHE A 234 0.45 -15.19 5.15
N ASN A 235 0.21 -14.85 6.41
CA ASN A 235 -1.14 -14.79 6.98
C ASN A 235 -2.00 -13.73 6.30
N ASN A 236 -1.42 -12.58 5.94
CA ASN A 236 -2.05 -11.52 5.16
C ASN A 236 -1.00 -10.51 4.64
N TRP A 237 -1.46 -9.51 3.88
CA TRP A 237 -0.60 -8.48 3.29
C TRP A 237 0.12 -7.61 4.31
N GLU A 238 -0.57 -7.14 5.35
CA GLU A 238 0.04 -6.27 6.36
C GLU A 238 1.14 -6.99 7.16
N SER A 239 1.03 -8.30 7.34
CA SER A 239 2.04 -9.10 8.06
C SER A 239 3.43 -9.06 7.40
N VAL A 240 3.50 -8.80 6.09
CA VAL A 240 4.75 -8.64 5.33
C VAL A 240 5.50 -7.37 5.73
N PHE A 241 4.80 -6.31 6.14
CA PHE A 241 5.34 -4.96 6.33
C PHE A 241 5.43 -4.54 7.80
N THR A 242 5.59 -5.51 8.70
CA THR A 242 5.73 -5.30 10.16
C THR A 242 7.08 -4.72 10.58
N GLY A 243 8.00 -4.50 9.64
CA GLY A 243 9.39 -4.11 9.89
C GLY A 243 10.34 -5.29 10.12
N SER A 244 9.82 -6.51 10.23
CA SER A 244 10.62 -7.75 10.34
C SER A 244 11.32 -8.15 9.02
N GLY A 245 10.99 -7.48 7.92
CA GLY A 245 11.50 -7.77 6.59
C GLY A 245 10.68 -8.82 5.83
N GLY A 246 9.41 -9.02 6.17
CA GLY A 246 8.55 -9.99 5.49
C GLY A 246 9.08 -11.41 5.65
N GLN A 247 9.27 -11.85 6.90
CA GLN A 247 9.83 -13.15 7.21
C GLN A 247 8.90 -14.27 6.74
N PHE A 248 9.46 -15.27 6.05
CA PHE A 248 8.72 -16.41 5.50
C PHE A 248 9.48 -17.71 5.72
N ASN A 249 8.77 -18.84 5.58
CA ASN A 249 9.40 -20.15 5.62
C ASN A 249 10.17 -20.42 4.32
N ILE A 250 11.49 -20.55 4.38
CA ILE A 250 12.37 -20.81 3.23
C ILE A 250 12.03 -22.13 2.54
N GLN A 251 11.45 -23.09 3.26
CA GLN A 251 11.02 -24.37 2.70
C GLN A 251 9.76 -24.23 1.84
N SER A 252 8.97 -23.17 2.01
CA SER A 252 7.79 -22.91 1.20
C SER A 252 8.21 -22.46 -0.21
N PRO A 253 7.86 -23.23 -1.26
CA PRO A 253 8.25 -22.89 -2.62
C PRO A 253 7.62 -21.58 -3.11
N ILE A 254 8.40 -20.80 -3.86
CA ILE A 254 7.89 -19.69 -4.68
C ILE A 254 7.94 -20.14 -6.13
N TYR A 255 6.78 -20.17 -6.78
CA TYR A 255 6.66 -20.62 -8.16
C TYR A 255 6.62 -19.44 -9.13
N SER A 256 7.21 -19.60 -10.31
CA SER A 256 6.98 -18.73 -11.48
C SER A 256 5.65 -19.04 -12.15
N PHE A 257 5.16 -18.15 -13.03
CA PHE A 257 3.90 -18.35 -13.75
C PHE A 257 3.86 -19.64 -14.60
N ASP A 258 4.99 -20.12 -15.07
CA ASP A 258 5.12 -21.41 -15.77
C ASP A 258 5.33 -22.63 -14.84
N GLY A 259 5.21 -22.43 -13.53
CA GLY A 259 5.17 -23.51 -12.53
C GLY A 259 6.53 -23.99 -12.00
N ARG A 260 7.64 -23.32 -12.35
CA ARG A 260 8.98 -23.68 -11.84
C ARG A 260 9.22 -23.13 -10.45
N ASN A 261 9.87 -23.91 -9.59
CA ASN A 261 10.23 -23.46 -8.24
C ASN A 261 11.50 -22.60 -8.31
N VAL A 262 11.35 -21.29 -8.11
CA VAL A 262 12.42 -20.30 -8.22
C VAL A 262 13.58 -20.58 -7.25
N MET A 263 13.31 -21.21 -6.11
CA MET A 263 14.34 -21.53 -5.12
C MET A 263 15.32 -22.61 -5.58
N THR A 264 14.88 -23.52 -6.47
CA THR A 264 15.66 -24.70 -6.88
C THR A 264 16.01 -24.70 -8.37
N ASP A 265 15.21 -24.03 -9.20
CA ASP A 265 15.42 -23.99 -10.65
C ASP A 265 16.69 -23.19 -11.02
N PRO A 266 17.54 -23.72 -11.92
CA PRO A 266 18.80 -23.07 -12.29
C PRO A 266 18.62 -21.78 -13.11
N SER A 267 17.43 -21.53 -13.68
CA SER A 267 17.15 -20.32 -14.47
C SER A 267 17.24 -19.04 -13.65
N TRP A 268 17.19 -19.14 -12.31
CA TRP A 268 17.49 -18.07 -11.37
C TRP A 268 18.77 -18.40 -10.61
N PRO A 269 19.96 -18.08 -11.15
CA PRO A 269 21.23 -18.40 -10.48
C PRO A 269 21.36 -17.66 -9.14
N HIS A 270 20.78 -16.45 -9.05
CA HIS A 270 20.75 -15.67 -7.82
C HIS A 270 19.36 -15.74 -7.19
N LYS A 271 19.28 -16.28 -5.96
CA LYS A 271 18.05 -16.39 -5.17
C LYS A 271 17.77 -15.08 -4.42
N ILE A 272 17.74 -13.99 -5.16
CA ILE A 272 17.58 -12.61 -4.66
C ILE A 272 16.36 -12.02 -5.36
N ILE A 273 15.53 -11.28 -4.63
CA ILE A 273 14.35 -10.60 -5.20
C ILE A 273 14.54 -9.09 -5.17
N TRP A 274 14.12 -8.40 -6.23
CA TRP A 274 13.99 -6.94 -6.21
C TRP A 274 12.73 -6.53 -5.41
N HIS A 275 12.82 -5.41 -4.68
CA HIS A 275 11.63 -4.77 -4.07
C HIS A 275 11.70 -3.23 -4.06
N GLY A 276 12.88 -2.62 -3.90
CA GLY A 276 13.03 -1.15 -3.93
C GLY A 276 12.37 -0.42 -2.75
N SER A 277 12.19 -1.11 -1.63
CA SER A 277 11.40 -0.63 -0.48
C SER A 277 12.10 -0.85 0.85
N THR A 278 11.71 -0.09 1.87
CA THR A 278 12.05 -0.39 3.27
C THR A 278 11.38 -1.68 3.75
N ALA A 279 11.74 -2.15 4.94
CA ALA A 279 11.09 -3.29 5.59
C ALA A 279 9.59 -3.07 5.88
N ASN A 280 9.13 -1.81 5.85
CA ASN A 280 7.72 -1.42 6.00
C ASN A 280 7.03 -1.19 4.63
N GLY A 281 7.70 -1.50 3.53
CA GLY A 281 7.14 -1.37 2.18
C GLY A 281 7.06 0.07 1.65
N ILE A 282 7.77 1.02 2.27
CA ILE A 282 7.85 2.42 1.81
C ILE A 282 8.91 2.51 0.71
N ARG A 283 8.65 3.24 -0.37
CA ARG A 283 9.61 3.36 -1.49
C ARG A 283 10.93 4.01 -1.07
N LEU A 284 12.04 3.45 -1.54
CA LEU A 284 13.37 4.04 -1.39
C LEU A 284 13.80 4.67 -2.72
N VAL A 285 13.57 5.97 -2.86
CA VAL A 285 13.86 6.72 -4.10
C VAL A 285 15.34 6.65 -4.49
N SER A 286 16.24 6.51 -3.51
CA SER A 286 17.67 6.33 -3.73
C SER A 286 18.05 4.90 -4.18
N ASN A 287 17.20 3.91 -3.94
CA ASN A 287 17.53 2.47 -4.07
C ASN A 287 16.40 1.71 -4.78
N TYR A 288 15.96 2.20 -5.93
CA TYR A 288 14.95 1.54 -6.76
C TYR A 288 15.23 1.66 -8.27
N CYS A 289 16.52 1.69 -8.65
CA CYS A 289 16.97 1.74 -10.04
C CYS A 289 16.30 2.85 -10.87
N GLU A 290 16.25 4.07 -10.32
CA GLU A 290 15.60 5.24 -10.94
C GLU A 290 14.15 4.94 -11.39
N ALA A 291 13.38 4.36 -10.46
CA ALA A 291 12.04 3.84 -10.72
C ALA A 291 12.02 2.72 -11.79
N TRP A 292 12.99 1.83 -11.70
CA TRP A 292 13.19 0.65 -12.55
C TRP A 292 13.38 0.96 -14.04
N ARG A 293 14.12 2.04 -14.33
CA ARG A 293 14.37 2.53 -15.70
C ARG A 293 15.81 2.32 -16.17
N THR A 294 16.72 1.95 -15.27
CA THR A 294 18.13 1.80 -15.59
C THR A 294 18.69 0.44 -15.14
N ALA A 295 19.59 -0.10 -15.94
CA ALA A 295 20.40 -1.28 -15.62
C ALA A 295 21.88 -0.90 -15.44
N ASP A 296 22.17 0.38 -15.19
CA ASP A 296 23.52 0.88 -14.95
C ASP A 296 24.17 0.16 -13.74
N MET A 297 25.47 -0.12 -13.86
CA MET A 297 26.23 -0.77 -12.81
C MET A 297 26.39 0.11 -11.56
N ALA A 298 26.49 1.43 -11.73
CA ALA A 298 26.69 2.40 -10.65
C ALA A 298 25.41 2.72 -9.88
N VAL A 299 24.24 2.44 -10.47
CA VAL A 299 22.95 2.68 -9.82
C VAL A 299 22.56 1.46 -9.00
N MET A 300 21.98 1.72 -7.81
CA MET A 300 21.61 0.69 -6.86
C MET A 300 20.09 0.52 -6.75
N GLY A 301 19.67 -0.72 -6.52
CA GLY A 301 18.31 -1.11 -6.17
C GLY A 301 18.30 -1.85 -4.84
N GLN A 302 17.18 -1.80 -4.12
CA GLN A 302 16.98 -2.58 -2.91
C GLN A 302 16.45 -3.97 -3.24
N ALA A 303 17.12 -4.99 -2.75
CA ALA A 303 16.82 -6.39 -2.98
C ALA A 303 16.97 -7.23 -1.71
N SER A 304 16.37 -8.42 -1.70
CA SER A 304 16.40 -9.33 -0.56
C SER A 304 16.88 -10.73 -0.97
N PRO A 305 17.97 -11.25 -0.38
CA PRO A 305 18.36 -12.65 -0.55
C PRO A 305 17.38 -13.58 0.15
N LEU A 306 16.74 -14.48 -0.59
CA LEU A 306 15.75 -15.42 -0.06
C LEU A 306 16.35 -16.43 0.92
N THR A 307 17.66 -16.63 0.89
CA THR A 307 18.40 -17.44 1.88
C THR A 307 18.32 -16.89 3.31
N THR A 308 17.98 -15.60 3.47
CA THR A 308 17.78 -14.99 4.79
C THR A 308 16.40 -15.28 5.38
N GLY A 309 15.49 -15.90 4.62
CA GLY A 309 14.10 -16.09 5.02
C GLY A 309 13.29 -14.81 5.06
N LYS A 310 13.71 -13.77 4.34
CA LYS A 310 13.04 -12.47 4.24
C LYS A 310 12.76 -12.09 2.80
N LEU A 311 11.61 -11.47 2.54
CA LEU A 311 11.32 -10.84 1.24
C LEU A 311 11.79 -9.38 1.17
N LEU A 312 11.95 -8.72 2.31
CA LEU A 312 12.32 -7.30 2.39
C LEU A 312 13.57 -7.09 3.25
N ASP A 313 14.55 -7.99 3.15
CA ASP A 313 15.89 -7.71 3.68
C ASP A 313 16.46 -6.45 3.01
N GLN A 314 17.26 -5.70 3.74
CA GLN A 314 17.66 -4.36 3.32
C GLN A 314 19.05 -4.37 2.69
N LYS A 315 19.18 -5.01 1.52
CA LYS A 315 20.45 -5.15 0.81
C LYS A 315 20.45 -4.36 -0.51
N PRO A 316 21.37 -3.39 -0.68
CA PRO A 316 21.52 -2.69 -1.94
C PRO A 316 22.33 -3.56 -2.92
N TYR A 317 21.87 -3.63 -4.17
CA TYR A 317 22.58 -4.31 -5.26
C TYR A 317 22.59 -3.44 -6.51
N SER A 318 23.61 -3.64 -7.35
CA SER A 318 23.71 -2.95 -8.64
C SER A 318 22.54 -3.32 -9.55
N CYS A 319 21.95 -2.33 -10.22
CA CYS A 319 20.81 -2.47 -11.12
C CYS A 319 21.13 -3.27 -12.39
N SER A 320 22.42 -3.48 -12.69
CA SER A 320 22.88 -4.37 -13.76
C SER A 320 22.61 -5.86 -13.47
N ASN A 321 22.45 -6.23 -12.20
CA ASN A 321 22.17 -7.62 -11.81
C ASN A 321 20.77 -8.05 -12.23
N LYS A 322 20.64 -9.31 -12.63
CA LYS A 322 19.35 -9.92 -12.95
C LYS A 322 18.84 -10.75 -11.79
N PHE A 323 17.76 -10.30 -11.16
CA PHE A 323 17.17 -10.93 -9.99
C PHE A 323 15.70 -11.26 -10.19
N ILE A 324 15.15 -12.02 -9.25
CA ILE A 324 13.76 -12.43 -9.25
C ILE A 324 12.88 -11.19 -9.09
N VAL A 325 11.78 -11.14 -9.84
CA VAL A 325 10.72 -10.16 -9.66
C VAL A 325 9.43 -10.91 -9.37
N LEU A 326 8.80 -10.56 -8.26
CA LEU A 326 7.53 -11.16 -7.85
C LEU A 326 6.35 -10.31 -8.35
N CYS A 327 5.21 -10.97 -8.49
CA CYS A 327 3.94 -10.42 -8.92
C CYS A 327 2.88 -10.83 -7.90
N ILE A 328 2.11 -9.86 -7.42
CA ILE A 328 1.04 -10.06 -6.44
C ILE A 328 -0.31 -9.78 -7.11
N GLU A 329 -1.28 -10.64 -6.83
CA GLU A 329 -2.68 -10.37 -7.11
C GLU A 329 -3.12 -9.12 -6.33
N ASN A 330 -3.48 -8.04 -7.03
CA ASN A 330 -3.72 -6.75 -6.37
C ASN A 330 -5.12 -6.62 -5.75
N SER A 331 -6.03 -7.55 -6.09
CA SER A 331 -7.37 -7.65 -5.52
C SER A 331 -8.00 -8.99 -5.80
N PHE A 332 -8.79 -9.49 -4.86
CA PHE A 332 -9.62 -10.67 -5.09
C PHE A 332 -10.89 -10.28 -5.84
N VAL A 333 -11.15 -10.93 -6.99
CA VAL A 333 -12.42 -10.80 -7.70
C VAL A 333 -13.18 -12.12 -7.54
N SER A 334 -14.24 -12.14 -6.74
CA SER A 334 -15.10 -13.31 -6.62
C SER A 334 -15.72 -13.60 -8.00
N GLY A 335 -15.49 -14.79 -8.55
CA GLY A 335 -16.00 -15.22 -9.86
C GLY A 335 -17.53 -15.35 -9.97
N ILE A 336 -18.31 -14.71 -9.10
CA ILE A 336 -19.76 -14.66 -9.22
C ILE A 336 -20.11 -13.64 -10.31
N ARG A 337 -20.02 -14.08 -11.56
CA ARG A 337 -20.94 -13.61 -12.60
C ARG A 337 -22.34 -13.97 -12.10
N ARG A 338 -23.05 -13.01 -11.49
CA ARG A 338 -24.52 -13.10 -11.39
C ARG A 338 -25.02 -13.19 -12.83
N LYS A 339 -25.48 -14.37 -13.21
CA LYS A 339 -26.35 -14.58 -14.38
C LYS A 339 -27.66 -13.85 -14.14
#